data_AF-A0A9P7ZBU4-F1
#
_entry.id   AF-A0A9P7ZBU4-F1
#
_cell.length_a   1.000
_cell.length_b   1.000
_cell.length_c   1.000
_cell.angle_alpha   90.00
_cell.angle_beta   90.00
_cell.angle_gamma   90.00
#
_symmetry.space_group_name_H-M   'P 1'
#
loop_
_entity.id
_entity.type
_entity.pdbx_description
1 polymer ?
#
loop_
_entity_poly.entity_id
_entity_poly.type
_entity_poly.pdbx_seq_one_letter_code
_entity_poly.pdbx_strand_id
1 'polypeptide(L)'
;MSTTNDRERSASPRPRRSHTLQTPKPLTARQQDAQARNKDPYSEPDSPQWQGNWNPSSNAFARYDASGMDSYESQALRRKAAIVLDNPELLMMYALARNDSIPGTRYYFAQISTGYLTSADLENAEDLEKQDKEEEKQKAGKSTAKRYNIPEI
;
A
#
# COMPACT_ATOMS: atom_id res chain seq x y z
N MET A 1 27.52 67.29 20.20
CA MET A 1 26.17 67.37 19.62
C MET A 1 26.06 66.30 18.55
N SER A 2 24.88 65.69 18.46
CA SER A 2 24.40 64.60 17.57
C SER A 2 24.90 64.68 16.11
N THR A 3 24.98 63.60 15.33
CA THR A 3 23.85 62.74 14.90
C THR A 3 24.28 61.37 14.37
N THR A 4 23.56 60.33 14.78
CA THR A 4 23.50 58.98 14.20
C THR A 4 22.69 59.00 12.89
N ASN A 5 23.21 58.41 11.81
CA ASN A 5 22.47 58.21 10.56
C ASN A 5 21.85 56.81 10.55
N ASP A 6 20.61 56.71 11.02
CA ASP A 6 19.75 55.54 10.85
C ASP A 6 19.30 55.45 9.38
N ARG A 7 19.71 54.39 8.69
CA ARG A 7 19.31 54.11 7.31
C ARG A 7 18.06 53.24 7.35
N GLU A 8 16.90 53.87 7.24
CA GLU A 8 15.61 53.19 7.15
C GLU A 8 15.56 52.26 5.93
N ARG A 9 15.41 50.95 6.18
CA ARG A 9 15.04 49.96 5.16
C ARG A 9 13.53 50.08 4.92
N SER A 10 13.15 50.66 3.79
CA SER A 10 11.79 50.61 3.28
C SER A 10 11.43 49.18 2.89
N ALA A 11 10.79 48.43 3.80
CA ALA A 11 10.18 47.15 3.50
C ALA A 11 8.78 47.38 2.93
N SER A 12 8.62 47.26 1.61
CA SER A 12 7.30 47.26 0.98
C SER A 12 6.46 46.07 1.49
N PRO A 13 5.22 46.27 1.99
CA PRO A 13 4.38 45.18 2.43
C PRO A 13 3.91 44.37 1.22
N ARG A 14 4.24 43.07 1.17
CA ARG A 14 3.63 42.15 0.20
C ARG A 14 2.12 42.04 0.51
N PRO A 15 1.22 42.15 -0.48
CA PRO A 15 -0.20 41.96 -0.25
C PRO A 15 -0.44 40.51 0.21
N ARG A 16 -0.82 40.34 1.47
CA ARG A 16 -1.33 39.05 1.97
C ARG A 16 -2.69 38.84 1.31
N ARG A 17 -2.75 37.87 0.40
CA ARG A 17 -3.98 37.35 -0.19
C ARG A 17 -4.91 36.94 0.96
N SER A 18 -5.95 37.73 1.21
CA SER A 18 -6.99 37.41 2.18
C SER A 18 -7.86 36.30 1.61
N HIS A 19 -7.45 35.05 1.83
CA HIS A 19 -8.35 33.92 1.70
C HIS A 19 -9.34 34.05 2.85
N THR A 20 -10.57 34.45 2.53
CA THR A 20 -11.73 34.35 3.42
C THR A 20 -11.71 32.96 4.05
N LEU A 21 -11.52 32.90 5.38
CA LEU A 21 -11.58 31.67 6.16
C LEU A 21 -13.04 31.19 6.18
N GLN A 22 -13.48 30.59 5.08
CA GLN A 22 -14.60 29.65 5.13
C GLN A 22 -14.11 28.45 5.93
N THR A 23 -14.75 28.19 7.07
CA THR A 23 -14.57 26.92 7.76
C THR A 23 -14.90 25.81 6.77
N PRO A 24 -13.98 24.87 6.49
CA PRO A 24 -14.28 23.78 5.57
C PRO A 24 -15.42 22.97 6.18
N LYS A 25 -16.50 22.76 5.40
CA LYS A 25 -17.55 21.82 5.80
C LYS A 25 -16.88 20.46 6.10
N PRO A 26 -17.28 19.77 7.18
CA PRO A 26 -16.72 18.46 7.48
C PRO A 26 -16.93 17.54 6.28
N LEU A 27 -15.86 16.83 5.89
CA LEU A 27 -15.91 15.88 4.78
C LEU A 27 -16.99 14.83 5.05
N THR A 28 -17.79 14.50 4.06
CA THR A 28 -18.78 13.42 4.17
C THR A 28 -18.06 12.06 4.35
N ALA A 29 -18.73 11.05 4.92
CA ALA A 29 -18.12 9.73 5.13
C ALA A 29 -17.50 9.13 3.85
N ARG A 30 -18.15 9.36 2.70
CA ARG A 30 -17.62 8.95 1.39
C ARG A 30 -16.35 9.69 0.99
N GLN A 31 -16.26 10.98 1.30
CA GLN A 31 -15.08 11.80 1.02
C GLN A 31 -13.94 11.47 1.97
N GLN A 32 -14.26 11.14 3.23
CA GLN A 32 -13.29 10.62 4.19
C GLN A 32 -12.75 9.25 3.74
N ASP A 33 -13.61 8.36 3.24
CA ASP A 33 -13.16 7.09 2.65
C ASP A 33 -12.30 7.33 1.40
N ALA A 34 -12.70 8.24 0.51
CA ALA A 34 -11.90 8.64 -0.63
C ALA A 34 -10.51 9.13 -0.18
N GLN A 35 -10.45 10.03 0.80
CA GLN A 35 -9.21 10.53 1.36
C GLN A 35 -8.37 9.42 2.02
N ALA A 36 -8.98 8.54 2.81
CA ALA A 36 -8.32 7.39 3.44
C ALA A 36 -7.77 6.40 2.41
N ARG A 37 -8.37 6.38 1.20
CA ARG A 37 -7.97 5.59 0.04
C ARG A 37 -7.16 6.38 -0.99
N ASN A 38 -6.67 7.57 -0.62
CA ASN A 38 -5.87 8.45 -1.48
C ASN A 38 -6.54 8.85 -2.81
N LYS A 39 -7.87 8.86 -2.86
CA LYS A 39 -8.67 9.42 -3.95
C LYS A 39 -9.01 10.88 -3.64
N ASP A 40 -9.28 11.65 -4.68
CA ASP A 40 -9.71 13.04 -4.49
C ASP A 40 -11.08 13.05 -3.78
N PRO A 41 -11.20 13.64 -2.57
CA PRO A 41 -12.49 13.76 -1.89
C PRO A 41 -13.50 14.63 -2.66
N TYR A 42 -13.07 15.37 -3.68
CA TYR A 42 -13.96 16.22 -4.49
C TYR A 42 -14.24 15.64 -5.88
N SER A 43 -13.75 14.44 -6.23
CA SER A 43 -14.05 13.83 -7.53
C SER A 43 -15.49 13.31 -7.60
N GLU A 44 -16.21 13.66 -8.67
CA GLU A 44 -17.59 13.22 -8.92
C GLU A 44 -17.64 11.76 -9.42
N PRO A 45 -18.67 10.97 -9.06
CA PRO A 45 -18.80 9.55 -9.43
C PRO A 45 -18.80 9.25 -10.93
N ASP A 46 -19.26 10.20 -11.77
CA ASP A 46 -19.47 10.02 -13.21
C ASP A 46 -18.47 10.81 -14.07
N SER A 47 -17.45 11.42 -13.48
CA SER A 47 -16.35 11.95 -14.29
C SER A 47 -15.63 10.76 -14.94
N PRO A 48 -15.53 10.69 -16.28
CA PRO A 48 -14.80 9.62 -16.93
C PRO A 48 -13.40 9.61 -16.33
N GLN A 49 -13.03 8.49 -15.71
CA GLN A 49 -11.63 8.20 -15.42
C GLN A 49 -10.92 8.15 -16.77
N TRP A 50 -10.53 9.31 -17.29
CA TRP A 50 -9.77 9.42 -18.50
C TRP A 50 -8.53 8.56 -18.27
N GLN A 51 -8.50 7.40 -18.93
CA GLN A 51 -7.29 6.73 -19.41
C GLN A 51 -6.64 7.70 -20.41
N GLY A 52 -6.22 8.86 -19.89
CA GLY A 52 -5.76 10.00 -20.64
C GLY A 52 -4.26 10.06 -20.51
N ASN A 53 -3.58 9.43 -21.45
CA ASN A 53 -2.25 9.76 -21.95
C ASN A 53 -1.41 10.62 -20.97
N TRP A 54 -0.73 9.94 -20.04
CA TRP A 54 0.07 10.57 -19.00
C TRP A 54 1.25 11.32 -19.64
N ASN A 55 1.13 12.64 -19.76
CA ASN A 55 2.24 13.51 -20.16
C ASN A 55 3.05 13.88 -18.91
N PRO A 56 4.28 13.36 -18.74
CA PRO A 56 5.11 13.62 -17.55
C PRO A 56 5.58 15.08 -17.43
N SER A 57 5.33 15.93 -18.43
CA SER A 57 5.88 17.28 -18.49
C SER A 57 5.03 18.39 -17.85
N SER A 58 3.76 18.14 -17.48
CA SER A 58 2.84 19.26 -17.14
C SER A 58 2.28 19.26 -15.72
N ASN A 59 2.73 18.39 -14.81
CA ASN A 59 2.19 18.32 -13.46
C ASN A 59 3.29 18.34 -12.39
N ALA A 60 3.91 19.51 -12.20
CA ALA A 60 4.95 19.76 -11.18
C ALA A 60 4.47 19.65 -9.72
N PHE A 61 3.21 19.24 -9.49
CA PHE A 61 2.61 19.06 -8.16
C PHE A 61 1.83 17.76 -8.02
N ALA A 62 2.04 16.77 -8.90
CA ALA A 62 1.63 15.41 -8.60
C ALA A 62 2.34 15.02 -7.29
N ARG A 63 1.57 14.88 -6.21
CA ARG A 63 2.09 14.42 -4.93
C ARG A 63 2.55 12.98 -5.12
N TYR A 64 3.78 12.83 -5.62
CA TYR A 64 4.57 11.64 -5.47
C TYR A 64 4.68 11.44 -3.95
N ASP A 65 3.86 10.58 -3.39
CA ASP A 65 4.32 9.87 -2.20
C ASP A 65 5.61 9.11 -2.60
N ALA A 66 6.42 8.68 -1.63
CA ALA A 66 7.65 7.95 -1.91
C ALA A 66 7.43 6.63 -2.71
N SER A 67 6.18 6.31 -3.03
CA SER A 67 5.68 5.13 -3.71
C SER A 67 4.83 5.49 -4.94
N GLY A 68 5.03 6.69 -5.52
CA GLY A 68 4.08 7.57 -6.22
C GLY A 68 3.04 7.05 -7.24
N MET A 69 2.89 5.75 -7.48
CA MET A 69 1.83 5.13 -8.29
C MET A 69 1.33 3.77 -7.73
N ASP A 70 1.73 3.39 -6.53
CA ASP A 70 1.44 2.08 -5.96
C ASP A 70 -0.02 1.93 -5.49
N SER A 71 -0.61 0.75 -5.72
CA SER A 71 -1.97 0.43 -5.26
C SER A 71 -2.06 0.51 -3.73
N TYR A 72 -3.24 0.87 -3.19
CA TYR A 72 -3.45 0.92 -1.74
C TYR A 72 -3.04 -0.39 -1.04
N GLU A 73 -3.34 -1.53 -1.66
CA GLU A 73 -3.01 -2.85 -1.13
C GLU A 73 -1.50 -3.04 -1.01
N SER A 74 -0.74 -2.67 -2.04
CA SER A 74 0.72 -2.73 -1.99
C SER A 74 1.30 -1.78 -0.92
N GLN A 75 0.74 -0.59 -0.73
CA GLN A 75 1.15 0.32 0.34
C GLN A 75 0.84 -0.25 1.73
N ALA A 76 -0.36 -0.82 1.92
CA ALA A 76 -0.77 -1.44 3.18
C ALA A 76 0.10 -2.65 3.51
N LEU A 77 0.42 -3.46 2.50
CA LEU A 77 1.32 -4.61 2.60
C LEU A 77 2.73 -4.18 3.05
N ARG A 78 3.28 -3.11 2.45
CA ARG A 78 4.59 -2.57 2.86
C ARG A 78 4.60 -2.03 4.27
N ARG A 79 3.54 -1.31 4.68
CA ARG A 79 3.39 -0.85 6.06
C ARG A 79 3.35 -2.02 7.04
N LYS A 80 2.59 -3.07 6.73
CA LYS A 80 2.55 -4.31 7.52
C LYS A 80 3.94 -4.94 7.62
N ALA A 81 4.65 -5.08 6.50
CA ALA A 81 5.99 -5.66 6.48
C ALA A 81 6.98 -4.87 7.33
N ALA A 82 6.94 -3.53 7.28
CA ALA A 82 7.77 -2.67 8.13
C ALA A 82 7.50 -2.92 9.62
N ILE A 83 6.22 -2.98 10.04
CA ILE A 83 5.83 -3.27 11.43
C ILE A 83 6.36 -4.64 11.89
N VAL A 84 6.35 -5.65 11.01
CA VAL A 84 6.89 -6.98 11.31
C VAL A 84 8.41 -6.96 11.45
N LEU A 85 9.12 -6.20 10.60
CA LEU A 85 10.57 -6.10 10.65
C LEU A 85 11.08 -5.36 11.90
N ASP A 86 10.31 -4.39 12.39
CA ASP A 86 10.64 -3.60 13.59
C ASP A 86 10.43 -4.40 14.89
N ASN A 87 9.50 -5.36 14.91
CA ASN A 87 9.12 -6.11 16.10
C ASN A 87 9.60 -7.58 16.03
N PRO A 88 10.63 -7.98 16.82
CA PRO A 88 11.19 -9.33 16.75
C PRO A 88 10.18 -10.42 17.16
N GLU A 89 9.25 -10.13 18.07
CA GLU A 89 8.21 -11.07 18.49
C GLU A 89 7.24 -11.40 17.34
N LEU A 90 6.82 -10.38 16.58
CA LEU A 90 5.99 -10.58 15.39
C LEU A 90 6.75 -11.36 14.33
N LEU A 91 8.02 -11.00 14.09
CA LEU A 91 8.86 -11.69 13.13
C LEU A 91 9.00 -13.19 13.48
N MET A 92 9.22 -13.51 14.75
CA MET A 92 9.35 -14.89 15.21
C MET A 92 8.02 -15.65 15.11
N MET A 93 6.89 -15.02 15.45
CA MET A 93 5.55 -15.58 15.24
C MET A 93 5.32 -15.95 13.77
N TYR A 94 5.69 -15.06 12.84
CA TYR A 94 5.56 -15.33 11.40
C TYR A 94 6.52 -16.44 10.92
N ALA A 95 7.73 -16.52 11.46
CA ALA A 95 8.68 -17.58 11.12
C ALA A 95 8.14 -18.96 11.50
N LEU A 96 7.57 -19.07 12.71
CA LEU A 96 6.94 -20.30 13.19
C LEU A 96 5.71 -20.67 12.34
N ALA A 97 4.83 -19.71 12.03
CA ALA A 97 3.64 -19.97 11.22
C ALA A 97 3.97 -20.45 9.80
N ARG A 98 5.10 -20.00 9.24
CA ARG A 98 5.55 -20.35 7.88
C ARG A 98 6.47 -21.56 7.82
N ASN A 99 6.87 -22.11 8.96
CA ASN A 99 7.90 -23.15 9.04
C ASN A 99 9.20 -22.76 8.31
N ASP A 100 9.60 -21.48 8.38
CA ASP A 100 10.84 -20.96 7.81
C ASP A 100 11.78 -20.46 8.93
N SER A 101 13.06 -20.35 8.61
CA SER A 101 14.06 -19.74 9.46
C SER A 101 13.74 -18.25 9.70
N ILE A 102 14.14 -17.73 10.87
CA ILE A 102 14.06 -16.29 11.20
C ILE A 102 14.73 -15.40 10.13
N PRO A 103 15.97 -15.68 9.66
CA PRO A 103 16.56 -14.89 8.59
C PRO A 103 15.81 -15.01 7.25
N GLY A 104 15.27 -16.18 6.90
CA GLY A 104 14.45 -16.35 5.70
C GLY A 104 13.17 -15.51 5.75
N THR A 105 12.48 -15.53 6.89
CA THR A 105 11.27 -14.72 7.11
C THR A 105 11.58 -13.22 7.10
N ARG A 106 12.70 -12.81 7.68
CA ARG A 106 13.17 -11.40 7.63
C ARG A 106 13.42 -10.97 6.19
N TYR A 107 14.11 -11.81 5.41
CA TYR A 107 14.38 -11.53 4.01
C TYR A 107 13.09 -11.35 3.20
N TYR A 108 12.11 -12.23 3.39
CA TYR A 108 10.80 -12.12 2.75
C TYR A 108 10.11 -10.78 3.05
N PHE A 109 10.02 -10.37 4.32
CA PHE A 109 9.37 -9.11 4.66
C PHE A 109 10.19 -7.89 4.20
N ALA A 110 11.51 -8.01 4.12
CA ALA A 110 12.37 -6.98 3.53
C ALA A 110 12.13 -6.81 2.02
N GLN A 111 11.90 -7.90 1.28
CA GLN A 111 11.53 -7.83 -0.14
C GLN A 111 10.17 -7.15 -0.33
N ILE A 112 9.22 -7.43 0.56
CA ILE A 112 7.93 -6.76 0.56
C ILE A 112 8.12 -5.26 0.83
N SER A 113 8.78 -4.88 1.94
CA SER A 113 8.90 -3.47 2.36
C SER A 113 9.61 -2.59 1.34
N THR A 114 10.53 -3.16 0.56
CA THR A 114 11.26 -2.48 -0.51
C THR A 114 10.51 -2.49 -1.86
N GLY A 115 9.44 -3.27 -1.98
CA GLY A 115 8.64 -3.37 -3.20
C GLY A 115 9.17 -4.34 -4.25
N TYR A 116 10.15 -5.20 -3.92
CA TYR A 116 10.57 -6.29 -4.80
C TYR A 116 9.50 -7.39 -4.92
N LEU A 117 8.65 -7.53 -3.90
CA LEU A 117 7.54 -8.47 -3.89
C LEU A 117 6.23 -7.67 -3.82
N THR A 118 5.43 -7.71 -4.89
CA THR A 118 4.17 -6.98 -4.99
C THR A 118 3.00 -7.82 -4.50
N SER A 119 1.84 -7.18 -4.24
CA SER A 119 0.61 -7.91 -3.87
C SER A 119 0.20 -8.93 -4.94
N ALA A 120 0.37 -8.59 -6.22
CA ALA A 120 0.07 -9.49 -7.33
C ALA A 120 0.97 -10.75 -7.32
N ASP A 121 2.26 -10.60 -6.97
CA ASP A 121 3.19 -11.74 -6.88
C ASP A 121 2.80 -12.68 -5.74
N LEU A 122 2.29 -12.13 -4.64
CA LEU A 122 1.81 -12.91 -3.49
C LEU A 122 0.51 -13.65 -3.81
N GLU A 123 -0.44 -13.00 -4.49
CA GLU A 123 -1.68 -13.64 -4.94
C GLU A 123 -1.40 -14.84 -5.86
N ASN A 124 -0.50 -14.65 -6.83
CA ASN A 124 -0.07 -15.74 -7.72
C ASN A 124 0.56 -16.91 -6.94
N ALA A 125 1.35 -16.62 -5.90
CA ALA A 125 1.96 -17.66 -5.07
C ALA A 125 0.92 -18.41 -4.22
N GLU A 126 -0.07 -17.71 -3.67
CA GLU A 126 -1.16 -18.32 -2.89
C GLU A 126 -2.05 -19.24 -3.74
N ASP A 127 -2.29 -18.87 -5.01
CA ASP A 127 -3.12 -19.68 -5.91
C ASP A 127 -2.42 -20.97 -6.34
N LEU A 128 -1.10 -20.95 -6.54
CA LEU A 128 -0.32 -22.16 -6.76
C LEU A 128 -0.36 -23.10 -5.54
N GLU A 129 -0.23 -22.56 -4.33
CA GLU A 129 -0.27 -23.37 -3.11
C GLU A 129 -1.64 -24.03 -2.87
N LYS A 130 -2.73 -23.35 -3.26
CA LYS A 130 -4.09 -23.93 -3.21
C LYS A 130 -4.23 -25.07 -4.20
N GLN A 131 -3.72 -24.92 -5.42
CA GLN A 131 -3.76 -25.96 -6.45
C GLN A 131 -3.02 -27.22 -5.98
N ASP A 132 -1.82 -27.07 -5.42
CA ASP A 132 -1.02 -28.20 -4.90
C ASP A 132 -1.76 -28.96 -3.79
N LYS A 133 -2.38 -28.23 -2.85
CA LYS A 133 -3.18 -28.81 -1.76
C LYS A 133 -4.44 -29.52 -2.27
N GLU A 134 -5.07 -29.03 -3.32
CA GLU A 134 -6.23 -29.69 -3.95
C GLU A 134 -5.81 -30.97 -4.69
N GLU A 135 -4.70 -30.94 -5.42
CA GLU A 135 -4.15 -32.12 -6.08
C GLU A 135 -3.77 -33.22 -5.08
N GLU A 136 -3.15 -32.87 -3.96
CA GLU A 136 -2.77 -33.82 -2.92
C GLU A 136 -4.00 -34.51 -2.31
N LYS A 137 -5.07 -33.76 -2.04
CA LYS A 137 -6.36 -34.31 -1.58
C LYS A 137 -6.99 -35.25 -2.60
N GLN A 138 -6.94 -34.90 -3.89
CA GLN A 138 -7.47 -35.77 -4.95
C GLN A 138 -6.65 -37.07 -5.12
N LYS A 139 -5.31 -37.00 -4.98
CA LYS A 139 -4.42 -38.17 -5.01
C LYS A 139 -4.65 -39.07 -3.79
N ALA A 140 -4.81 -38.48 -2.60
CA ALA A 140 -5.13 -39.21 -1.37
C ALA A 140 -6.48 -39.94 -1.46
N GLY A 141 -7.53 -39.29 -1.98
CA GLY A 141 -8.86 -39.90 -2.14
C GLY A 141 -8.92 -41.05 -3.16
N LYS A 142 -8.19 -40.94 -4.28
CA LYS A 142 -8.09 -42.03 -5.28
C LYS A 142 -7.33 -43.24 -4.74
N SER A 143 -6.33 -43.03 -3.88
CA SER A 143 -5.52 -44.10 -3.28
C SER A 143 -6.30 -44.94 -2.26
N THR A 144 -7.26 -44.34 -1.56
CA THR A 144 -8.12 -45.01 -0.57
C THR A 144 -9.23 -45.82 -1.24
N ALA A 145 -9.83 -45.30 -2.32
CA ALA A 145 -10.86 -46.03 -3.08
C ALA A 145 -10.35 -47.33 -3.73
N LYS A 146 -9.07 -47.39 -4.11
CA LYS A 146 -8.46 -48.59 -4.72
C LYS A 146 -8.21 -49.74 -3.72
N ARG A 147 -8.20 -49.46 -2.41
CA ARG A 147 -7.93 -50.47 -1.36
C ARG A 147 -9.15 -51.31 -0.97
N TYR A 148 -10.37 -50.88 -1.29
CA TYR A 148 -11.61 -51.58 -0.90
C TYR A 148 -12.30 -52.31 -2.05
N ASN A 149 -11.68 -52.41 -3.22
CA ASN A 149 -12.24 -53.14 -4.36
C ASN A 149 -11.70 -54.59 -4.38
N ILE A 150 -12.11 -55.38 -3.38
CA ILE A 150 -11.88 -56.84 -3.35
C ILE A 150 -13.12 -57.47 -4.00
N PRO A 151 -12.99 -58.18 -5.15
CA PRO A 151 -14.13 -58.90 -5.70
C PRO A 151 -14.53 -60.02 -4.73
N GLU A 152 -15.78 -60.00 -4.27
CA GLU A 152 -16.40 -61.12 -3.57
C GLU A 152 -16.37 -62.36 -4.49
N ILE A 153 -15.91 -63.48 -3.95
CA ILE A 153 -15.86 -64.80 -4.61
C ILE A 153 -17.21 -65.49 -4.44
#